data_AF-A0A843GU49-F1
#
_entry.id   AF-A0A843GU49-F1
#
_cell.length_a   1.000
_cell.length_b   1.000
_cell.length_c   1.000
_cell.angle_alpha   90.00
_cell.angle_beta   90.00
_cell.angle_gamma   90.00
#
_symmetry.space_group_name_H-M   'P 1'
#
loop_
_entity.id
_entity.type
_entity.pdbx_description
1 polymer ?
#
loop_
_entity_poly.entity_id
_entity_poly.type
_entity_poly.pdbx_seq_one_letter_code
_entity_poly.pdbx_strand_id
1 'polypeptide(L)'
;MDIITYGLLNKKIKKLQEEIDNLGVFLGITTTPLQDGSTTNPIIIDGESVTAKKGDWVIVDNTEQAFIFSSPTWTEYQMGGSSDYEKLNNLPHINGIELKGDKSFEDLGRHKITNLEIKDIIDEQYDIIFGGNNNG
;
A
#
# COMPACT_ATOMS: atom_id res chain seq x y z
N MET A 1 39.92 -12.57 -29.62
CA MET A 1 39.18 -13.46 -28.69
C MET A 1 39.35 -14.88 -29.22
N ASP A 2 39.85 -15.81 -28.42
CA ASP A 2 40.03 -17.20 -28.87
C ASP A 2 38.71 -17.99 -28.84
N ILE A 3 38.71 -19.17 -29.48
CA ILE A 3 37.54 -20.04 -29.60
C ILE A 3 37.00 -20.47 -28.22
N ILE A 4 37.91 -20.67 -27.24
CA ILE A 4 37.55 -21.09 -25.88
C ILE A 4 36.78 -19.96 -25.18
N THR A 5 37.26 -18.72 -25.31
CA THR A 5 36.66 -17.52 -24.74
C THR A 5 35.28 -17.25 -25.35
N TYR A 6 35.15 -17.40 -26.67
CA TYR A 6 33.85 -17.28 -27.35
C TYR A 6 32.84 -18.34 -26.87
N GLY A 7 33.27 -19.60 -26.76
CA GLY A 7 32.43 -20.69 -26.26
C GLY A 7 31.93 -20.45 -24.83
N LEU A 8 32.80 -19.95 -23.95
CA LEU A 8 32.44 -19.60 -22.57
C LEU A 8 31.47 -18.42 -22.51
N LEU A 9 31.68 -17.38 -23.32
CA LEU A 9 30.80 -16.22 -23.38
C LEU A 9 29.38 -16.63 -23.84
N ASN A 10 29.28 -17.44 -24.90
CA ASN A 10 28.00 -17.92 -25.40
C ASN A 10 27.24 -18.75 -24.36
N LYS A 11 27.94 -19.61 -23.59
CA LYS A 11 27.32 -20.39 -22.51
C LYS A 11 26.75 -19.49 -21.41
N LYS A 12 27.47 -18.42 -21.04
CA LYS A 12 26.99 -17.44 -20.04
C LYS A 12 25.76 -16.68 -20.54
N ILE A 13 25.77 -16.23 -21.80
CA ILE A 13 24.64 -15.52 -22.40
C ILE A 13 23.38 -16.39 -22.40
N LYS A 14 23.50 -17.67 -22.78
CA LYS A 14 22.37 -18.61 -22.74
C LYS A 14 21.81 -18.79 -21.33
N LYS A 15 22.68 -18.97 -20.33
CA LYS A 15 22.25 -19.11 -18.93
C LYS A 15 21.53 -17.85 -18.43
N LEU A 16 22.04 -16.67 -18.77
CA LEU A 16 21.39 -15.41 -18.41
C LEU A 16 20.03 -15.25 -19.11
N GLN A 17 19.92 -15.66 -20.38
CA GLN A 17 18.64 -15.65 -21.08
C GLN A 17 17.63 -16.58 -20.39
N GLU A 18 18.04 -17.79 -20.03
CA GLU A 18 17.20 -18.72 -19.25
C GLU A 18 16.78 -18.12 -17.90
N GLU A 19 17.69 -17.43 -17.20
CA GLU A 19 17.37 -16.76 -15.93
C GLU A 19 16.34 -15.63 -16.13
N ILE A 20 16.51 -14.80 -17.17
CA ILE A 20 15.58 -13.71 -17.53
C ILE A 20 14.21 -14.28 -17.95
N ASP A 21 14.20 -15.34 -18.75
CA ASP A 21 12.96 -15.97 -19.21
C ASP A 21 12.18 -16.61 -18.04
N ASN A 22 12.87 -16.99 -16.97
CA ASN A 22 12.28 -17.47 -15.73
C ASN A 22 11.86 -16.35 -14.76
N LEU A 23 12.19 -15.08 -15.05
CA LEU A 23 11.63 -13.97 -14.29
C LEU A 23 10.16 -13.77 -14.68
N GLY A 24 9.34 -13.65 -13.65
CA GLY A 24 7.95 -13.25 -13.77
C GLY A 24 7.82 -11.82 -14.28
N VAL A 25 6.77 -11.57 -15.07
CA VAL A 25 6.45 -10.24 -15.58
C VAL A 25 5.06 -9.79 -15.13
N PHE A 26 4.82 -8.49 -15.16
CA PHE A 26 3.47 -7.97 -15.01
C PHE A 26 2.69 -8.24 -16.28
N LEU A 27 1.61 -9.02 -16.19
CA LEU A 27 0.79 -9.34 -17.36
C LEU A 27 -0.31 -8.30 -17.59
N GLY A 28 -0.77 -7.60 -16.54
CA GLY A 28 -1.79 -6.57 -16.65
C GLY A 28 -2.88 -6.64 -15.58
N ILE A 29 -4.01 -5.99 -15.87
CA ILE A 29 -5.22 -6.04 -15.04
C ILE A 29 -6.10 -7.17 -15.57
N THR A 30 -6.43 -8.15 -14.72
CA THR A 30 -7.26 -9.28 -15.10
C THR A 30 -8.71 -9.08 -14.67
N THR A 31 -9.65 -9.44 -15.55
CA THR A 31 -11.07 -9.55 -15.21
C THR A 31 -11.44 -10.96 -14.74
N THR A 32 -10.49 -11.90 -14.75
CA THR A 32 -10.70 -13.24 -14.18
C THR A 32 -10.74 -13.13 -12.66
N PRO A 33 -11.81 -13.59 -12.00
CA PRO A 33 -11.85 -13.63 -10.55
C PRO A 33 -10.76 -14.56 -10.01
N LEU A 34 -9.87 -14.03 -9.18
CA LEU A 34 -8.82 -14.78 -8.49
C LEU A 34 -8.97 -14.62 -6.98
N GLN A 35 -8.60 -15.67 -6.26
CA GLN A 35 -8.49 -15.72 -4.80
C GLN A 35 -7.21 -16.49 -4.45
N ASP A 36 -6.74 -16.37 -3.20
CA ASP A 36 -5.54 -17.07 -2.77
C ASP A 36 -5.72 -18.60 -2.94
N GLY A 37 -4.75 -19.23 -3.61
CA GLY A 37 -4.80 -20.65 -3.98
C GLY A 37 -5.57 -20.98 -5.26
N SER A 38 -6.16 -20.01 -5.96
CA SER A 38 -6.81 -20.24 -7.27
C SER A 38 -5.88 -20.93 -8.26
N THR A 39 -6.39 -21.87 -9.06
CA THR A 39 -5.61 -22.57 -10.11
C THR A 39 -5.97 -22.16 -11.53
N THR A 40 -6.79 -21.11 -11.70
CA THR A 40 -7.28 -20.66 -13.00
C THR A 40 -6.13 -20.14 -13.86
N ASN A 41 -5.81 -20.84 -14.94
CA ASN A 41 -4.85 -20.45 -15.96
C ASN A 41 -5.23 -21.19 -17.25
N PRO A 42 -5.53 -20.50 -18.38
CA PRO A 42 -5.33 -19.09 -18.65
C PRO A 42 -6.31 -18.14 -17.92
N ILE A 43 -5.94 -16.87 -17.89
CA ILE A 43 -6.73 -15.74 -17.36
C ILE A 43 -7.11 -14.78 -18.49
N ILE A 44 -8.01 -13.83 -18.22
CA ILE A 44 -8.45 -12.81 -19.17
C ILE A 44 -7.80 -11.47 -18.83
N ILE A 45 -7.11 -10.87 -19.79
CA ILE A 45 -6.48 -9.54 -19.71
C ILE A 45 -6.88 -8.78 -20.97
N ASP A 46 -7.42 -7.56 -20.83
CA ASP A 46 -7.91 -6.74 -21.95
C ASP A 46 -8.89 -7.48 -22.90
N GLY A 47 -9.63 -8.47 -22.38
CA GLY A 47 -10.55 -9.30 -23.14
C GLY A 47 -9.91 -10.51 -23.85
N GLU A 48 -8.60 -10.68 -23.76
CA GLU A 48 -7.85 -11.78 -24.37
C GLU A 48 -7.44 -12.84 -23.35
N SER A 49 -7.34 -14.09 -23.80
CA SER A 49 -6.88 -15.21 -22.97
C SER A 49 -5.36 -15.25 -22.92
N VAL A 50 -4.79 -15.08 -21.73
CA VAL A 50 -3.35 -15.05 -21.47
C VAL A 50 -2.97 -16.21 -20.55
N THR A 51 -1.94 -16.97 -20.93
CA THR A 51 -1.40 -18.06 -20.10
C THR A 51 -0.25 -17.53 -19.24
N ALA A 52 -0.42 -17.57 -17.92
CA ALA A 52 0.61 -17.16 -16.97
C ALA A 52 1.69 -18.24 -16.81
N LYS A 53 2.96 -17.81 -16.73
CA LYS A 53 4.10 -18.62 -16.28
C LYS A 53 4.44 -18.30 -14.83
N LYS A 54 5.20 -19.20 -14.19
CA LYS A 54 5.63 -19.00 -12.79
C LYS A 54 6.31 -17.65 -12.63
N GLY A 55 5.91 -16.90 -11.61
CA GLY A 55 6.40 -15.57 -11.27
C GLY A 55 5.59 -14.44 -11.90
N ASP A 56 4.79 -14.70 -12.93
CA ASP A 56 3.95 -13.66 -13.53
C ASP A 56 2.95 -13.13 -12.50
N TRP A 57 2.60 -11.86 -12.63
CA TRP A 57 1.71 -11.22 -11.68
C TRP A 57 0.70 -10.30 -12.36
N VAL A 58 -0.44 -10.15 -11.70
CA VAL A 58 -1.61 -9.39 -12.18
C VAL A 58 -2.24 -8.60 -11.05
N ILE A 59 -3.05 -7.62 -11.41
CA ILE A 59 -3.99 -6.96 -10.51
C ILE A 59 -5.40 -7.38 -10.91
N VAL A 60 -6.26 -7.76 -9.96
CA VAL A 60 -7.65 -8.09 -10.24
C VAL A 60 -8.48 -6.81 -10.35
N ASP A 61 -9.22 -6.68 -11.45
CA ASP A 61 -10.04 -5.51 -11.73
C ASP A 61 -11.02 -5.21 -10.58
N ASN A 62 -11.18 -3.93 -10.25
CA ASN A 62 -12.05 -3.42 -9.17
C ASN A 62 -11.77 -3.91 -7.73
N THR A 63 -10.64 -4.56 -7.45
CA THR A 63 -10.32 -5.05 -6.08
C THR A 63 -9.00 -4.52 -5.52
N GLU A 64 -8.14 -3.92 -6.35
CA GLU A 64 -6.74 -3.56 -6.02
C GLU A 64 -5.88 -4.74 -5.52
N GLN A 65 -6.40 -5.97 -5.56
CA GLN A 65 -5.67 -7.15 -5.13
C GLN A 65 -4.68 -7.58 -6.21
N ALA A 66 -3.41 -7.75 -5.80
CA ALA A 66 -2.36 -8.28 -6.66
C ALA A 66 -2.20 -9.78 -6.42
N PHE A 67 -1.94 -10.55 -7.48
CA PHE A 67 -1.67 -11.98 -7.39
C PHE A 67 -0.42 -12.35 -8.19
N ILE A 68 0.38 -13.27 -7.66
CA ILE A 68 1.55 -13.86 -8.33
C ILE A 68 1.25 -15.32 -8.64
N PHE A 69 1.51 -15.76 -9.87
CA PHE A 69 1.33 -17.14 -10.27
C PHE A 69 2.53 -17.98 -9.82
N SER A 70 2.33 -18.82 -8.82
CA SER A 70 3.36 -19.70 -8.24
C SER A 70 3.51 -21.03 -8.99
N SER A 71 2.58 -21.35 -9.91
CA SER A 71 2.43 -22.63 -10.61
C SER A 71 2.23 -23.82 -9.66
N PRO A 72 1.02 -24.43 -9.58
CA PRO A 72 -0.17 -24.17 -10.40
C PRO A 72 -1.14 -23.13 -9.78
N THR A 73 -0.78 -22.52 -8.66
CA THR A 73 -1.67 -21.65 -7.89
C THR A 73 -1.31 -20.17 -8.03
N TRP A 74 -2.30 -19.32 -7.85
CA TRP A 74 -2.13 -17.90 -7.59
C TRP A 74 -1.96 -17.66 -6.09
N THR A 75 -1.04 -16.78 -5.73
CA THR A 75 -0.81 -16.35 -4.35
C THR A 75 -1.11 -14.86 -4.25
N GLU A 76 -1.97 -14.48 -3.32
CA GLU A 76 -2.29 -13.07 -3.11
C GLU A 76 -1.04 -12.34 -2.60
N TYR A 77 -0.62 -11.31 -3.34
CA TYR A 77 0.42 -10.40 -2.89
C TYR A 77 -0.23 -9.29 -2.06
N GLN A 78 -0.11 -9.42 -0.75
CA GLN A 78 -0.56 -8.41 0.21
C GLN A 78 0.27 -7.13 0.02
N MET A 79 -0.23 -6.18 -0.79
CA MET A 79 0.36 -4.85 -0.88
C MET A 79 0.23 -4.20 0.49
N GLY A 80 1.36 -4.01 1.16
CA GLY A 80 1.48 -3.80 2.62
C GLY A 80 0.87 -2.53 3.18
N GLY A 81 -0.45 -2.41 3.17
CA GLY A 81 -1.24 -1.56 4.05
C GLY A 81 -2.17 -2.42 4.86
N SER A 82 -2.07 -2.38 6.19
CA SER A 82 -3.03 -3.02 7.07
C SER A 82 -3.82 -1.96 7.82
N SER A 83 -5.14 -2.12 7.88
CA SER A 83 -5.97 -1.42 8.87
C SER A 83 -5.83 -2.02 10.27
N ASP A 84 -5.18 -3.18 10.37
CA ASP A 84 -4.86 -3.82 11.64
C ASP A 84 -3.61 -3.18 12.25
N TYR A 85 -3.84 -2.33 13.25
CA TYR A 85 -2.80 -1.60 13.96
C TYR A 85 -1.68 -2.51 14.48
N GLU A 86 -2.03 -3.72 14.93
CA GLU A 86 -1.09 -4.70 15.49
C GLU A 86 -0.12 -5.26 14.43
N LYS A 87 -0.38 -5.01 13.15
CA LYS A 87 0.48 -5.43 12.03
C LYS A 87 1.41 -4.33 11.52
N LEU A 88 1.36 -3.12 12.09
CA LEU A 88 2.22 -2.01 11.69
C LEU A 88 3.61 -2.13 12.32
N ASN A 89 4.66 -2.17 11.49
CA ASN A 89 6.04 -2.15 11.97
C ASN A 89 6.50 -0.76 12.43
N ASN A 90 5.88 0.30 11.91
CA ASN A 90 6.13 1.69 12.28
C ASN A 90 4.89 2.26 12.94
N LEU A 91 4.85 2.15 14.27
CA LEU A 91 3.71 2.62 15.04
C LEU A 91 3.71 4.16 15.06
N PRO A 92 2.56 4.81 14.82
CA PRO A 92 2.45 6.27 14.89
C PRO A 92 2.64 6.75 16.33
N HIS A 93 3.39 7.84 16.51
CA HIS A 93 3.64 8.46 17.82
C HIS A 93 3.44 9.98 17.74
N ILE A 94 2.92 10.58 18.82
CA ILE A 94 2.93 12.03 19.04
C ILE A 94 3.65 12.31 20.35
N ASN A 95 4.71 13.12 20.30
CA ASN A 95 5.48 13.52 21.48
C ASN A 95 5.94 12.33 22.36
N GLY A 96 6.29 11.21 21.74
CA GLY A 96 6.73 9.99 22.43
C GLY A 96 5.60 9.09 22.96
N ILE A 97 4.33 9.45 22.74
CA ILE A 97 3.17 8.62 23.05
C ILE A 97 2.75 7.87 21.79
N GLU A 98 2.73 6.55 21.87
CA GLU A 98 2.23 5.66 20.81
C GLU A 98 0.71 5.82 20.64
N LEU A 99 0.26 6.08 19.41
CA LEU A 99 -1.15 6.25 19.09
C LEU A 99 -1.76 4.92 18.68
N LYS A 100 -2.46 4.23 19.59
CA LYS A 100 -3.11 2.95 19.29
C LYS A 100 -4.51 3.11 18.70
N GLY A 101 -4.74 2.46 17.56
CA GLY A 101 -6.02 2.44 16.85
C GLY A 101 -6.48 3.83 16.40
N ASP A 102 -7.76 3.94 16.07
CA ASP A 102 -8.37 5.24 15.76
C ASP A 102 -8.52 6.07 17.04
N LYS A 103 -8.18 7.37 16.93
CA LYS A 103 -8.33 8.35 18.01
C LYS A 103 -9.32 9.43 17.59
N SER A 104 -10.29 9.73 18.45
CA SER A 104 -11.12 10.93 18.32
C SER A 104 -10.31 12.19 18.67
N PHE A 105 -10.85 13.37 18.36
CA PHE A 105 -10.23 14.63 18.80
C PHE A 105 -10.18 14.71 20.32
N GLU A 106 -11.24 14.24 20.97
CA GLU A 106 -11.39 14.19 22.41
C GLU A 106 -10.31 13.29 23.04
N ASP A 107 -10.01 12.13 22.43
CA ASP A 107 -8.93 11.23 22.88
C ASP A 107 -7.55 11.89 22.79
N LEU A 108 -7.38 12.89 21.92
CA LEU A 108 -6.16 13.69 21.79
C LEU A 108 -6.13 14.90 22.73
N GLY A 109 -7.10 15.02 23.64
CA GLY A 109 -7.25 16.17 24.52
C GLY A 109 -7.57 17.45 23.76
N ARG A 110 -8.22 17.32 22.60
CA ARG A 110 -8.71 18.43 21.79
C ARG A 110 -10.22 18.39 21.74
N HIS A 111 -10.84 19.56 21.70
CA HIS A 111 -12.26 19.68 21.39
C HIS A 111 -12.44 20.70 20.28
N LYS A 112 -13.58 20.63 19.59
CA LYS A 112 -13.94 21.66 18.63
C LYS A 112 -14.23 22.94 19.40
N ILE A 113 -13.50 24.00 19.06
CA ILE A 113 -13.81 25.35 19.51
C ILE A 113 -15.09 25.82 18.83
N THR A 114 -16.05 26.27 19.63
CA THR A 114 -17.31 26.88 19.18
C THR A 114 -17.16 28.39 19.02
N ASN A 115 -18.08 29.01 18.26
CA ASN A 115 -18.12 30.48 18.13
C ASN A 115 -18.33 31.19 19.49
N LEU A 116 -18.98 30.54 20.44
CA LEU A 116 -19.16 31.06 21.80
C LEU A 116 -17.82 31.08 22.55
N GLU A 117 -17.07 29.98 22.52
CA GLU A 117 -15.74 29.93 23.13
C GLU A 117 -14.76 30.91 22.46
N ILE A 118 -14.86 31.12 21.15
CA ILE A 118 -14.07 32.16 20.46
C ILE A 118 -14.40 33.53 21.01
N LYS A 119 -15.69 33.83 21.19
CA LYS A 119 -16.14 35.10 21.75
C LYS A 119 -15.62 35.28 23.17
N ASP A 120 -15.75 34.27 24.02
CA ASP A 120 -15.28 34.33 25.41
C ASP A 120 -13.77 34.57 25.48
N ILE A 121 -12.98 33.89 24.63
CA ILE A 121 -11.53 34.11 24.52
C ILE A 121 -11.21 35.55 24.07
N ILE A 122 -11.95 36.08 23.09
CA ILE A 122 -11.75 37.46 22.60
C ILE A 122 -12.08 38.46 23.69
N ASP A 123 -13.17 38.27 24.42
CA ASP A 123 -13.60 39.16 25.50
C ASP A 123 -12.61 39.14 26.67
N GLU A 124 -12.14 37.95 27.08
CA GLU A 124 -11.08 37.81 28.09
C GLU A 124 -9.79 38.54 27.67
N GLN A 125 -9.35 38.36 26.43
CA GLN A 125 -8.17 39.05 25.91
C GLN A 125 -8.37 40.57 25.86
N TYR A 126 -9.55 41.03 25.47
CA TYR A 126 -9.88 42.45 25.44
C TYR A 126 -9.84 43.07 26.85
N ASP A 127 -10.44 42.40 27.84
CA ASP A 127 -10.46 42.86 29.22
C ASP A 127 -9.05 42.90 29.84
N ILE A 128 -8.18 41.93 29.51
CA ILE A 128 -6.78 41.90 29.94
C ILE A 128 -5.97 43.06 29.33
N ILE A 129 -6.19 43.37 28.05
CA ILE A 129 -5.39 44.36 27.32
C ILE A 129 -5.86 45.79 27.60
N PHE A 130 -7.17 46.00 27.71
CA PHE A 130 -7.78 47.33 27.79
C PHE A 130 -8.39 47.65 29.16
N GLY A 131 -8.37 46.71 30.12
CA GLY A 131 -8.90 46.89 31.46
C GLY A 131 -10.43 46.94 31.43
N GLY A 132 -11.05 45.76 31.42
CA GLY A 132 -12.51 45.60 31.37
C GLY A 132 -13.24 46.39 32.46
N ASN A 133 -14.06 47.36 32.04
CA ASN A 133 -15.01 48.05 32.92
C ASN A 133 -16.42 47.89 32.31
N ASN A 134 -16.98 46.69 32.41
CA ASN A 134 -18.37 46.41 32.03
C ASN A 134 -19.21 46.17 33.29
N ASN A 135 -19.59 47.26 33.95
CA ASN A 135 -20.81 47.32 34.75
C ASN A 135 -21.86 48.06 33.90
N GLY A 136 -22.80 47.31 33.31
CA GLY A 136 -23.93 47.83 32.53
C GLY A 136 -24.67 46.74 31.78
#